data_AF-A0A7C3BB92-F1
#
_entry.id   AF-A0A7C3BB92-F1
#
_cell.length_a   1.000
_cell.length_b   1.000
_cell.length_c   1.000
_cell.angle_alpha   90.00
_cell.angle_beta   90.00
_cell.angle_gamma   90.00
#
_symmetry.space_group_name_H-M   'P 1'
#
loop_
_entity.id
_entity.type
_entity.pdbx_description
1 polymer ?
#
loop_
_entity_poly.entity_id
_entity_poly.type
_entity_poly.pdbx_seq_one_letter_code
_entity_poly.pdbx_strand_id
1 'polypeptide(L)'
;MKFVLLWSLKAGVDQAKLAEVMRCRGEWKFPEGVRLLAEYWAPQNTPTVIDILEADDATALLVNTVGWIDVMEARIFPVVTWEEGLEKLGRLFA
;
A
#
# COMPACT_ATOMS: atom_id res chain seq x y z
N MET A 1 -9.97 9.02 2.91
CA MET A 1 -9.97 8.41 1.56
C MET A 1 -9.44 6.99 1.63
N LYS A 2 -9.82 6.10 0.70
CA LYS A 2 -9.28 4.72 0.64
C LYS A 2 -8.21 4.61 -0.45
N PHE A 3 -7.18 3.84 -0.18
CA PHE A 3 -6.07 3.60 -1.08
C PHE A 3 -5.69 2.13 -1.11
N VAL A 4 -5.27 1.66 -2.28
CA VAL A 4 -4.58 0.38 -2.45
C VAL A 4 -3.13 0.67 -2.77
N LEU A 5 -2.21 0.11 -1.98
CA LEU A 5 -0.78 0.15 -2.25
C LEU A 5 -0.31 -1.22 -2.70
N LEU A 6 0.28 -1.27 -3.89
CA LEU A 6 0.92 -2.46 -4.42
C LEU A 6 2.43 -2.30 -4.27
N TRP A 7 3.02 -3.08 -3.36
CA TRP A 7 4.45 -3.05 -3.10
C TRP A 7 5.15 -4.16 -3.87
N SER A 8 6.24 -3.85 -4.56
CA SER A 8 7.13 -4.84 -5.17
C SER A 8 8.48 -4.81 -4.46
N LEU A 9 9.07 -5.96 -4.20
CA LEU A 9 10.47 -6.04 -3.81
C LEU A 9 11.37 -5.56 -4.96
N LYS A 10 12.35 -4.72 -4.63
CA LYS A 10 13.35 -4.28 -5.61
C LYS A 10 14.28 -5.44 -6.01
N ALA A 11 14.80 -5.38 -7.23
CA ALA A 11 15.84 -6.30 -7.66
C ALA A 11 17.10 -6.13 -6.80
N GLY A 12 17.75 -7.24 -6.45
CA GLY A 12 19.02 -7.23 -5.70
C GLY A 12 18.89 -7.13 -4.18
N VAL A 13 17.68 -7.17 -3.62
CA VAL A 13 17.49 -7.34 -2.17
C VAL A 13 17.91 -8.75 -1.77
N ASP A 14 18.94 -8.86 -0.92
CA ASP A 14 19.47 -10.15 -0.47
C ASP A 14 18.67 -10.75 0.71
N GLN A 15 19.02 -11.98 1.10
CA GLN A 15 18.35 -12.70 2.18
C GLN A 15 18.48 -12.00 3.55
N ALA A 16 19.61 -11.34 3.82
CA ALA A 16 19.82 -10.63 5.08
C ALA A 16 18.90 -9.40 5.16
N LYS A 17 18.79 -8.65 4.06
CA LYS A 17 17.90 -7.50 3.96
C LYS A 17 16.43 -7.92 3.99
N LEU A 18 16.05 -9.05 3.38
CA LEU A 18 14.70 -9.60 3.53
C LEU A 18 14.35 -9.95 4.99
N ALA A 19 15.27 -10.54 5.74
CA ALA A 19 15.07 -10.82 7.16
C ALA A 19 14.89 -9.54 7.99
N GLU A 20 15.67 -8.50 7.69
CA GLU A 20 15.51 -7.17 8.28
C GLU A 20 14.12 -6.58 7.97
N VAL A 21 13.67 -6.67 6.72
CA VAL A 21 12.33 -6.20 6.29
C VAL A 21 11.21 -6.90 7.05
N MET A 22 11.29 -8.23 7.19
CA MET A 22 10.28 -8.98 7.95
C MET A 22 10.19 -8.50 9.40
N ARG A 23 11.35 -8.25 10.04
CA ARG A 23 11.40 -7.74 11.41
C ARG A 23 10.83 -6.32 11.49
N CYS A 24 11.26 -5.42 10.61
CA CYS A 24 10.78 -4.04 10.57
C CYS A 24 9.26 -3.97 10.33
N ARG A 25 8.72 -4.87 9.49
CA ARG A 25 7.29 -4.85 9.14
C ARG A 25 6.41 -5.30 10.29
N GLY A 26 6.86 -6.32 11.05
CA GLY A 26 6.14 -6.79 12.24
C GLY A 26 6.03 -5.76 13.37
N GLU A 27 6.94 -4.78 13.40
CA GLU A 27 6.96 -3.69 14.39
C GLU A 27 6.46 -2.35 13.83
N TRP A 28 6.05 -2.32 12.56
CA TRP A 28 5.76 -1.07 11.85
C TRP A 28 4.55 -0.35 12.45
N LYS A 29 4.72 0.94 12.70
CA LYS A 29 3.64 1.84 13.11
C LYS A 29 3.32 2.74 11.94
N PHE A 30 2.09 2.65 11.44
CA PHE A 30 1.62 3.55 10.40
C PHE A 30 1.68 5.00 10.90
N PRO A 31 2.10 5.95 10.04
CA PRO A 31 2.18 7.36 10.41
C PRO A 31 0.80 7.92 10.77
N GLU A 32 0.79 9.05 11.47
CA GLU A 32 -0.45 9.77 11.78
C GLU A 32 -1.26 10.06 10.52
N GLY A 33 -2.59 9.95 10.61
CA GLY A 33 -3.49 10.12 9.47
C GLY A 33 -3.47 8.94 8.48
N VAL A 34 -2.77 7.83 8.78
CA VAL A 34 -2.79 6.60 7.99
C VAL A 34 -3.23 5.42 8.86
N ARG A 35 -4.25 4.70 8.40
CA ARG A 35 -4.81 3.51 9.04
C ARG A 35 -4.77 2.33 8.08
N LEU A 36 -4.09 1.26 8.46
CA LEU A 36 -4.16 -0.02 7.75
C LEU A 36 -5.52 -0.68 7.98
N LEU A 37 -6.22 -1.01 6.89
CA LEU A 37 -7.46 -1.78 6.91
C LEU A 37 -7.19 -3.26 6.71
N ALA A 38 -6.29 -3.59 5.78
CA ALA A 38 -5.85 -4.95 5.53
C ALA A 38 -4.47 -4.95 4.86
N GLU A 39 -3.70 -6.00 5.11
CA GLU A 39 -2.45 -6.30 4.42
C GLU A 39 -2.51 -7.75 3.94
N TYR A 40 -2.08 -7.97 2.69
CA TYR A 40 -1.97 -9.30 2.10
C TYR A 40 -0.59 -9.49 1.49
N TRP A 41 -0.04 -10.68 1.64
CA TRP A 41 1.25 -11.07 1.05
C TRP A 41 1.01 -12.04 -0.09
N ALA A 42 1.54 -11.70 -1.26
CA ALA A 42 1.46 -12.55 -2.43
C ALA A 42 2.68 -13.49 -2.50
N PRO A 43 2.53 -14.67 -3.13
CA PRO A 43 3.66 -15.58 -3.36
C PRO A 43 4.64 -15.07 -4.43
N GLN A 44 4.28 -14.00 -5.15
CA GLN A 44 5.07 -13.38 -6.21
C GLN A 44 5.67 -12.06 -5.74
N ASN A 45 6.74 -11.59 -6.40
CA ASN A 45 7.42 -10.36 -5.99
C ASN A 45 6.82 -9.06 -6.54
N THR A 46 5.78 -9.16 -7.38
CA THR A 46 5.19 -8.00 -8.07
C THR A 46 3.68 -8.17 -8.23
N PRO A 47 2.87 -7.66 -7.30
CA PRO A 47 3.28 -7.14 -5.99
C PRO A 47 3.65 -8.27 -5.02
N THR A 48 4.56 -8.00 -4.09
CA THR A 48 4.85 -8.80 -2.89
C THR A 48 3.82 -8.53 -1.79
N VAL A 49 3.47 -7.26 -1.57
CA VAL A 49 2.54 -6.85 -0.51
C VAL A 49 1.42 -6.00 -1.11
N ILE A 50 0.20 -6.21 -0.63
CA ILE A 50 -0.99 -5.44 -0.99
C ILE A 50 -1.54 -4.85 0.30
N ASP A 51 -1.44 -3.52 0.46
CA ASP A 51 -2.07 -2.82 1.57
C ASP A 51 -3.36 -2.15 1.12
N ILE A 52 -4.38 -2.24 1.96
CA ILE A 52 -5.60 -1.45 1.89
C ILE A 52 -5.54 -0.45 3.05
N LEU A 53 -5.51 0.84 2.72
CA LEU A 53 -5.26 1.91 3.67
C LEU A 53 -6.37 2.94 3.63
N GLU A 54 -6.70 3.51 4.79
CA GLU A 54 -7.40 4.77 4.91
C GLU A 54 -6.40 5.87 5.25
N ALA A 55 -6.50 6.99 4.55
CA ALA A 55 -5.71 8.19 4.86
C ALA A 55 -6.49 9.46 4.53
N ASP A 56 -6.14 10.57 5.20
CA ASP A 56 -6.77 11.88 4.97
C ASP A 56 -6.53 12.37 3.54
N ASP A 57 -5.29 12.21 3.05
CA ASP A 57 -4.89 12.48 1.67
C ASP A 57 -3.74 11.56 1.21
N ALA A 58 -3.36 11.67 -0.06
CA ALA A 58 -2.27 10.88 -0.64
C ALA A 58 -0.87 11.30 -0.13
N THR A 59 -0.72 12.51 0.40
CA THR A 59 0.54 13.02 0.97
C THR A 59 0.90 12.28 2.25
N ALA A 60 -0.11 11.96 3.08
CA ALA A 60 0.06 11.15 4.29
C ALA A 60 0.69 9.77 4.00
N LEU A 61 0.47 9.23 2.79
CA LEU A 61 1.06 7.96 2.35
C LEU A 61 2.53 8.07 1.95
N LEU A 62 3.04 9.26 1.64
CA LEU A 62 4.45 9.44 1.26
C LEU A 62 5.39 9.10 2.42
N VAL A 63 5.03 9.46 3.65
CA VAL A 63 5.82 9.11 4.84
C VAL A 63 5.86 7.60 5.02
N ASN A 64 4.73 6.93 4.80
CA ASN A 64 4.65 5.47 4.85
C ASN A 64 5.53 4.84 3.76
N THR A 65 5.51 5.33 2.52
CA THR A 65 6.30 4.74 1.42
C THR A 65 7.80 5.03 1.50
N VAL A 66 8.21 6.20 1.98
CA VAL A 66 9.63 6.55 2.18
C VAL A 66 10.29 5.61 3.17
N GLY A 67 9.57 5.13 4.19
CA GLY A 67 10.10 4.17 5.17
C GLY A 67 10.56 2.83 4.59
N TRP A 68 10.15 2.50 3.35
CA TRP A 68 10.45 1.24 2.69
C TRP A 68 11.21 1.41 1.36
N ILE A 69 11.61 2.64 1.02
CA ILE A 69 12.13 2.97 -0.31
C ILE A 69 13.46 2.29 -0.64
N ASP A 70 14.19 1.82 0.37
CA ASP A 70 15.44 1.08 0.19
C ASP A 70 15.21 -0.35 -0.33
N VAL A 71 14.04 -0.96 -0.04
CA VAL A 71 13.76 -2.38 -0.32
C VAL A 71 12.58 -2.61 -1.24
N MET A 72 11.61 -1.70 -1.25
CA MET A 72 10.37 -1.85 -2.00
C MET A 72 10.09 -0.61 -2.85
N GLU A 73 9.37 -0.84 -3.93
CA GLU A 73 8.68 0.20 -4.68
C GLU A 73 7.17 0.09 -4.40
N ALA A 74 6.47 1.22 -4.33
CA ALA A 74 5.03 1.26 -4.08
C ALA A 74 4.31 1.92 -5.25
N ARG A 75 3.22 1.30 -5.73
CA ARG A 75 2.22 1.94 -6.58
C ARG A 75 0.97 2.24 -5.76
N ILE A 76 0.58 3.50 -5.70
CA ILE A 76 -0.55 3.99 -4.90
C ILE A 76 -1.74 4.24 -5.82
N PHE A 77 -2.88 3.63 -5.49
CA PHE A 77 -4.14 3.79 -6.22
C PHE A 77 -5.19 4.37 -5.28
N PRO A 78 -5.71 5.59 -5.52
CA PRO A 78 -6.91 6.05 -4.84
C PRO A 78 -8.08 5.18 -5.31
N VAL A 79 -8.85 4.67 -4.36
CA VAL A 79 -9.99 3.79 -4.65
C VAL A 79 -11.24 4.27 -3.94
N VAL A 80 -12.37 3.82 -4.45
CA VAL A 80 -13.70 4.04 -3.89
C VAL A 80 -14.34 2.69 -3.60
N THR A 81 -15.40 2.69 -2.80
CA THR A 81 -16.17 1.45 -2.62
C THR A 81 -16.90 1.08 -3.92
N TRP A 82 -17.39 -0.16 -4.00
CA TRP A 82 -18.14 -0.58 -5.19
C TRP A 82 -19.45 0.21 -5.33
N GLU A 83 -20.10 0.58 -4.22
CA GLU A 83 -21.31 1.41 -4.21
C GLU A 83 -21.03 2.79 -4.82
N GLU A 84 -19.99 3.48 -4.34
CA GLU A 84 -19.56 4.78 -4.86
C GLU A 84 -19.15 4.69 -6.34
N GLY A 85 -18.51 3.59 -6.74
CA GLY A 85 -18.15 3.31 -8.12
C GLY A 85 -19.37 3.17 -9.02
N LEU A 86 -20.37 2.39 -8.60
CA LEU A 86 -21.63 2.22 -9.35
C LEU A 86 -22.42 3.53 -9.45
N GLU A 87 -22.47 4.33 -8.39
CA GLU A 87 -23.11 5.64 -8.41
C GLU A 87 -22.46 6.57 -9.44
N LYS A 88 -21.12 6.63 -9.45
CA LYS A 88 -20.36 7.43 -10.42
C LYS A 88 -20.60 6.98 -11.86
N LEU A 89 -20.59 5.67 -12.11
CA LEU A 89 -20.87 5.12 -13.44
C LEU A 89 -22.30 5.41 -13.88
N GLY A 90 -23.28 5.26 -12.99
CA GLY A 90 -24.69 5.56 -13.28
C GLY A 90 -24.90 7.01 -13.76
N ARG A 91 -24.16 7.98 -13.20
CA ARG A 91 -24.19 9.39 -13.63
C ARG A 91 -23.58 9.64 -15.01
N LEU A 92 -22.67 8.78 -15.49
CA LEU A 92 -22.05 8.94 -16.82
C LEU A 92 -22.98 8.50 -17.95
N PHE A 93 -24.00 7.69 -17.64
CA PHE A 93 -24.94 7.15 -18.61
C PHE A 93 -26.34 7.80 -18.54
N ALA A 94 -26.52 8.83 -17.70
CA ALA A 94 -27.74 9.61 -17.53
C ALA A 94 -27.61 10.97 -18.24
#